data_AF-A0A2P4X5T7-F1
#
_entry.id   AF-A0A2P4X5T7-F1
#
_cell.length_a   1.000
_cell.length_b   1.000
_cell.length_c   1.000
_cell.angle_alpha   90.00
_cell.angle_beta   90.00
_cell.angle_gamma   90.00
#
_symmetry.space_group_name_H-M   'P 1'
#
loop_
_entity.id
_entity.type
_entity.pdbx_description
1 polymer ?
#
loop_
_entity_poly.entity_id
_entity_poly.type
_entity_poly.pdbx_seq_one_letter_code
_entity_poly.pdbx_strand_id
1 'polypeptide(L)'
;MDEKIYRKYFSGNIRLNALVIRGFDKVFVFGGYGYEREENYHDANTFAAASLGDLWQYDLNNCIKNCSLHGTCLAGNCRCDDGYYGDDCSNSSCPGSYCAYNDAKQTQICNHCCFSGFEHTGNDSYVENIQKFPCTADNVHYSNGICDGFGKCICKPPFIGEDCSIRNCGYNCSGHGYCSVEFPNSRCMCDEGWYGKYCDTQMCLNNCSYPSGECVNGSCYCSMVYEPYNNTLEYFPLMGEDCSFLIPFAGYGGGYGQSRHGLMVEDEDEDMYEGFNFSIDLAPPQTTSTNNFMSSSYGAPASRGGYNPPGTAF
;
A
#
# COMPACT_ATOMS: atom_id res chain seq x y z
N MET A 1 -45.13 -31.69 -31.12
CA MET A 1 -43.92 -30.85 -31.10
C MET A 1 -44.36 -29.50 -30.61
N ASP A 2 -43.97 -29.09 -29.41
CA ASP A 2 -44.38 -27.80 -28.85
C ASP A 2 -43.44 -26.71 -29.39
N GLU A 3 -43.88 -26.05 -30.45
CA GLU A 3 -43.24 -24.86 -30.98
C GLU A 3 -43.66 -23.66 -30.13
N LYS A 4 -42.71 -23.00 -29.48
CA LYS A 4 -42.94 -21.72 -28.80
C LYS A 4 -42.14 -20.64 -29.51
N ILE A 5 -42.85 -19.70 -30.11
CA ILE A 5 -42.27 -18.51 -30.72
C ILE A 5 -42.09 -17.47 -29.61
N TYR A 6 -40.85 -17.06 -29.36
CA TYR A 6 -40.53 -16.01 -28.40
C TYR A 6 -40.08 -14.75 -29.16
N ARG A 7 -40.73 -13.61 -28.92
CA ARG A 7 -40.26 -12.31 -29.41
C ARG A 7 -39.41 -11.66 -28.32
N LYS A 8 -38.13 -11.43 -28.58
CA LYS A 8 -37.23 -10.75 -27.64
C LYS A 8 -36.84 -9.40 -28.23
N TYR A 9 -37.08 -8.33 -27.47
CA TYR A 9 -36.74 -6.96 -27.84
C TYR A 9 -35.26 -6.71 -27.50
N PHE A 10 -34.46 -6.36 -28.50
CA PHE A 10 -33.11 -5.82 -28.28
C PHE A 10 -33.13 -4.31 -28.53
N SER A 11 -32.27 -3.57 -27.82
CA SER A 11 -32.24 -2.11 -27.82
C SER A 11 -32.00 -1.53 -29.22
N GLY A 12 -32.73 -0.46 -29.57
CA GLY A 12 -32.79 0.11 -30.92
C GLY A 12 -33.98 -0.41 -31.71
N ASN A 13 -34.34 0.27 -32.79
CA ASN A 13 -35.60 0.08 -33.52
C ASN A 13 -35.87 -1.36 -34.04
N ILE A 14 -34.96 -2.32 -33.90
CA ILE A 14 -35.01 -3.65 -34.54
C ILE A 14 -35.73 -4.68 -33.66
N ARG A 15 -36.82 -5.27 -34.16
CA ARG A 15 -37.46 -6.46 -33.57
C ARG A 15 -36.84 -7.73 -34.15
N LEU A 16 -36.53 -8.73 -33.33
CA LEU A 16 -36.06 -10.05 -33.81
C LEU A 16 -37.11 -11.12 -33.50
N ASN A 17 -37.31 -12.07 -34.41
CA ASN A 17 -38.12 -13.26 -34.17
C ASN A 17 -37.21 -14.43 -33.81
N ALA A 18 -37.48 -15.10 -32.70
CA ALA A 18 -36.78 -16.31 -32.29
C ALA A 18 -37.74 -17.51 -32.23
N LEU A 19 -37.41 -18.57 -32.95
CA LEU A 19 -38.09 -19.85 -32.90
C LEU A 19 -37.23 -20.84 -32.11
N VAL A 20 -37.76 -21.34 -31.00
CA VAL A 20 -37.08 -22.35 -30.17
C VAL A 20 -37.71 -23.70 -30.45
N ILE A 21 -36.94 -24.61 -31.05
CA ILE A 21 -37.40 -25.98 -31.35
C ILE A 21 -36.80 -26.93 -30.30
N ARG A 22 -37.57 -27.20 -29.23
CA ARG A 22 -37.14 -28.01 -28.08
C ARG A 22 -36.78 -29.47 -28.42
N GLY A 23 -37.20 -29.98 -29.58
CA GLY A 23 -36.85 -31.34 -30.03
C GLY A 23 -35.47 -31.44 -30.70
N PHE A 24 -34.86 -30.31 -31.05
CA PHE A 24 -33.57 -30.26 -31.76
C PHE A 24 -32.54 -29.39 -31.03
N ASP A 25 -32.85 -28.87 -29.84
CA ASP A 25 -32.01 -27.96 -29.05
C ASP A 25 -31.44 -26.80 -29.88
N LYS A 26 -32.26 -26.23 -30.77
CA LYS A 26 -31.85 -25.14 -31.64
C LYS A 26 -32.76 -23.94 -31.50
N VAL A 27 -32.14 -22.76 -31.52
CA VAL A 27 -32.82 -21.47 -31.63
C VAL A 27 -32.50 -20.88 -32.99
N PHE A 28 -33.54 -20.63 -33.77
CA PHE A 28 -33.42 -19.93 -35.04
C PHE A 28 -33.84 -18.48 -34.81
N VAL A 29 -32.90 -17.56 -34.98
CA VAL A 29 -33.16 -16.13 -34.95
C VAL A 29 -33.11 -15.64 -36.39
N PHE A 30 -34.22 -15.11 -36.85
CA PHE A 30 -34.32 -14.52 -38.19
C PHE A 30 -34.81 -13.08 -38.08
N GLY A 31 -34.36 -12.27 -39.02
CA GLY A 31 -34.54 -10.82 -39.02
C GLY A 31 -35.98 -10.37 -38.73
N GLY A 32 -36.09 -9.22 -38.08
CA GLY A 32 -37.36 -8.50 -38.01
C GLY A 32 -37.14 -7.00 -38.17
N TYR A 33 -38.25 -6.28 -38.08
CA TYR A 33 -38.40 -4.91 -38.59
C TYR A 33 -38.03 -3.86 -37.56
N GLY A 34 -37.65 -2.67 -38.04
CA GLY A 34 -37.64 -1.47 -37.20
C GLY A 34 -38.32 -0.27 -37.83
N TYR A 35 -38.90 0.58 -36.99
CA TYR A 35 -39.53 1.84 -37.38
C TYR A 35 -38.60 3.00 -37.01
N GLU A 36 -38.45 4.00 -37.87
CA GLU A 36 -37.63 5.19 -37.58
C GLU A 36 -38.27 6.14 -36.54
N ARG A 37 -39.54 5.91 -36.16
CA ARG A 37 -40.26 6.71 -35.15
C ARG A 37 -41.24 5.84 -34.35
N GLU A 38 -41.22 6.00 -33.03
CA GLU A 38 -41.98 5.18 -32.07
C GLU A 38 -43.51 5.41 -32.08
N GLU A 39 -44.01 6.47 -32.71
CA GLU A 39 -45.40 6.94 -32.51
C GLU A 39 -46.47 6.28 -33.40
N ASN A 40 -46.12 5.45 -34.40
CA ASN A 40 -47.09 4.86 -35.34
C ASN A 40 -47.38 3.37 -35.05
N TYR A 41 -47.77 3.04 -33.82
CA TYR A 41 -48.12 1.67 -33.42
C TYR A 41 -49.54 1.22 -33.85
N HIS A 42 -50.38 2.12 -34.39
CA HIS A 42 -51.81 1.87 -34.62
C HIS A 42 -52.28 1.93 -36.08
N ASP A 43 -51.39 1.94 -37.06
CA ASP A 43 -51.84 1.89 -38.45
C ASP A 43 -52.24 0.46 -38.89
N ALA A 44 -53.45 0.34 -39.44
CA ALA A 44 -54.03 -0.90 -39.98
C ALA A 44 -53.38 -1.35 -41.31
N ASN A 45 -52.29 -0.71 -41.73
CA ASN A 45 -51.64 -0.96 -43.01
C ASN A 45 -50.42 -1.85 -42.85
N THR A 46 -50.42 -2.98 -43.56
CA THR A 46 -49.24 -3.87 -43.66
C THR A 46 -48.31 -3.30 -44.73
N PHE A 47 -47.14 -2.82 -44.34
CA PHE A 47 -46.11 -2.35 -45.28
C PHE A 47 -45.22 -3.53 -45.72
N ALA A 48 -44.65 -3.44 -46.92
CA ALA A 48 -43.76 -4.47 -47.46
C ALA A 48 -42.51 -4.61 -46.57
N ALA A 49 -42.33 -5.80 -45.99
CA ALA A 49 -41.16 -6.14 -45.18
C ALA A 49 -40.11 -6.82 -46.06
N ALA A 50 -38.85 -6.39 -45.92
CA ALA A 50 -37.71 -7.06 -46.52
C ALA A 50 -36.93 -7.81 -45.43
N SER A 51 -36.63 -9.09 -45.66
CA SER A 51 -35.65 -9.82 -44.86
C SER A 51 -34.25 -9.35 -45.24
N LEU A 52 -33.60 -8.57 -44.37
CA LEU A 52 -32.14 -8.47 -44.40
C LEU A 52 -31.62 -9.83 -43.92
N GLY A 53 -31.18 -10.62 -44.90
CA GLY A 53 -31.11 -12.07 -44.81
C GLY A 53 -29.92 -12.62 -44.04
N ASP A 54 -29.95 -12.53 -42.72
CA ASP A 54 -29.10 -13.36 -41.85
C ASP A 54 -30.00 -14.21 -40.93
N LEU A 55 -30.08 -15.51 -41.23
CA LEU A 55 -30.66 -16.52 -40.34
C LEU A 55 -29.56 -17.00 -39.40
N TRP A 56 -29.67 -16.64 -38.12
CA TRP A 56 -28.73 -17.08 -37.09
C TRP A 56 -29.27 -18.35 -36.44
N GLN A 57 -28.55 -19.45 -36.59
CA GLN A 57 -28.83 -20.70 -35.90
C GLN A 57 -27.94 -20.79 -34.67
N TYR A 58 -28.54 -20.86 -33.49
CA TYR A 58 -27.85 -21.12 -32.23
C TYR A 58 -28.15 -22.54 -31.77
N ASP A 59 -27.12 -23.33 -31.49
CA ASP A 59 -27.25 -24.66 -30.92
C ASP A 59 -27.14 -24.57 -29.40
N LEU A 60 -28.19 -24.93 -28.69
CA LEU A 60 -28.29 -24.86 -27.22
C LEU A 60 -27.40 -25.90 -26.53
N ASN A 61 -26.86 -26.88 -27.27
CA ASN A 61 -25.91 -27.85 -26.73
C ASN A 61 -24.46 -27.49 -27.04
N ASN A 62 -24.22 -26.44 -27.84
CA ASN A 62 -22.87 -26.02 -28.21
C ASN A 62 -22.50 -24.73 -27.46
N CYS A 63 -21.73 -24.87 -26.39
CA CYS A 63 -21.24 -23.73 -25.63
C CYS A 63 -19.96 -23.13 -26.24
N ILE A 64 -19.75 -21.85 -25.98
CA ILE A 64 -18.52 -21.13 -26.38
C ILE A 64 -17.31 -21.90 -25.85
N LYS A 65 -16.39 -22.25 -26.76
CA LYS A 65 -15.18 -23.05 -26.50
C LYS A 65 -15.41 -24.31 -25.65
N ASN A 66 -16.61 -24.89 -25.69
CA ASN A 66 -16.98 -26.01 -24.83
C ASN A 66 -16.68 -25.76 -23.32
N CYS A 67 -16.97 -24.55 -22.85
CA CYS A 67 -16.69 -24.08 -21.49
C CYS A 67 -15.21 -24.24 -21.08
N SER A 68 -14.30 -24.17 -22.06
CA SER A 68 -12.85 -24.38 -21.89
C SER A 68 -12.50 -25.67 -21.12
N LEU A 69 -13.41 -26.65 -21.09
CA LEU A 69 -13.33 -27.87 -20.27
C LEU A 69 -13.28 -27.63 -18.75
N HIS A 70 -13.71 -26.45 -18.29
CA HIS A 70 -13.78 -26.04 -16.89
C HIS A 70 -15.22 -25.77 -16.45
N GLY A 71 -16.17 -26.51 -17.00
CA GLY A 71 -17.56 -26.37 -16.65
C GLY A 71 -18.48 -27.28 -17.44
N THR A 72 -19.77 -27.17 -17.12
CA THR A 72 -20.85 -27.91 -17.77
C THR A 72 -21.67 -26.98 -18.66
N CYS A 73 -21.93 -27.42 -19.90
CA CYS A 73 -22.73 -26.67 -20.86
C CYS A 73 -24.23 -26.90 -20.62
N LEU A 74 -24.98 -25.84 -20.38
CA LEU A 74 -26.42 -25.87 -20.13
C LEU A 74 -27.13 -24.82 -20.98
N ALA A 75 -27.87 -25.26 -22.00
CA ALA A 75 -28.64 -24.39 -22.89
C ALA A 75 -27.81 -23.24 -23.52
N GLY A 76 -26.56 -23.54 -23.89
CA GLY A 76 -25.62 -22.62 -24.51
C GLY A 76 -24.94 -21.65 -23.55
N ASN A 77 -25.12 -21.81 -22.23
CA ASN A 77 -24.38 -21.08 -21.20
C ASN A 77 -23.50 -22.04 -20.40
N CYS A 78 -22.33 -21.57 -19.98
CA CYS A 78 -21.41 -22.36 -19.19
C CYS A 78 -21.65 -22.18 -17.69
N ARG A 79 -21.87 -23.29 -17.00
CA ARG A 79 -21.78 -23.37 -15.54
C ARG A 79 -20.36 -23.80 -15.19
N CYS A 80 -19.53 -22.84 -14.79
CA CYS A 80 -18.13 -23.08 -14.47
C CYS A 80 -17.93 -23.88 -13.20
N ASP A 81 -16.85 -24.65 -13.18
CA ASP A 81 -16.35 -25.36 -12.02
C ASP A 81 -15.71 -24.38 -11.02
N ASP A 82 -15.57 -24.82 -9.76
CA ASP A 82 -14.96 -24.00 -8.72
C ASP A 82 -13.53 -23.57 -9.11
N GLY A 83 -13.26 -22.27 -9.00
CA GLY A 83 -11.99 -21.68 -9.42
C GLY A 83 -11.97 -21.14 -10.84
N TYR A 84 -13.03 -21.29 -11.62
CA TYR A 84 -13.16 -20.71 -12.96
C TYR A 84 -14.41 -19.83 -13.08
N TYR A 85 -14.32 -18.83 -13.96
CA TYR A 85 -15.42 -17.91 -14.22
C TYR A 85 -15.40 -17.36 -15.65
N GLY A 86 -16.47 -16.65 -16.00
CA GLY A 86 -16.67 -16.05 -17.31
C GLY A 86 -17.57 -16.90 -18.22
N ASP A 87 -17.91 -16.37 -19.40
CA ASP A 87 -18.90 -17.00 -20.28
C ASP A 87 -18.45 -18.35 -20.86
N ASP A 88 -17.13 -18.57 -20.93
CA ASP A 88 -16.50 -19.79 -21.43
C ASP A 88 -15.60 -20.48 -20.38
N CYS A 89 -15.69 -20.07 -19.11
CA CYS A 89 -14.86 -20.59 -18.00
C CYS A 89 -13.35 -20.57 -18.25
N SER A 90 -12.86 -19.69 -19.12
CA SER A 90 -11.42 -19.58 -19.42
C SER A 90 -10.65 -18.80 -18.35
N ASN A 91 -11.33 -17.95 -17.57
CA ASN A 91 -10.69 -17.13 -16.55
C ASN A 91 -10.61 -17.88 -15.22
N SER A 92 -9.47 -17.78 -14.55
CA SER A 92 -9.24 -18.32 -13.21
C SER A 92 -9.62 -17.32 -12.12
N SER A 93 -10.42 -17.77 -11.17
CA SER A 93 -10.91 -16.97 -10.04
C SER A 93 -9.77 -16.50 -9.14
N CYS A 94 -9.84 -15.23 -8.72
CA CYS A 94 -8.86 -14.63 -7.83
C CYS A 94 -9.10 -14.94 -6.33
N PRO A 95 -8.09 -14.74 -5.46
CA PRO A 95 -8.23 -14.92 -4.01
C PRO A 95 -9.41 -14.13 -3.43
N GLY A 96 -10.06 -14.71 -2.42
CA GLY A 96 -11.27 -14.15 -1.82
C GLY A 96 -12.49 -14.17 -2.74
N SER A 97 -12.44 -14.84 -3.89
CA SER A 97 -13.58 -14.88 -4.80
C SER A 97 -14.78 -15.64 -4.24
N TYR A 98 -15.96 -15.09 -4.48
CA TYR A 98 -17.23 -15.78 -4.29
C TYR A 98 -18.01 -15.76 -5.60
N CYS A 99 -18.33 -16.95 -6.13
CA CYS A 99 -19.09 -17.13 -7.36
C CYS A 99 -20.38 -17.90 -7.09
N ALA A 100 -21.51 -17.39 -7.58
CA ALA A 100 -22.81 -18.05 -7.50
C ALA A 100 -23.46 -18.11 -8.88
N TYR A 101 -23.98 -19.27 -9.25
CA TYR A 101 -24.73 -19.42 -10.49
C TYR A 101 -26.20 -19.08 -10.27
N ASN A 102 -26.77 -18.25 -11.15
CA ASN A 102 -28.17 -17.88 -11.11
C ASN A 102 -28.96 -18.65 -12.17
N ASP A 103 -29.75 -19.63 -11.74
CA ASP A 103 -30.55 -20.49 -12.63
C ASP A 103 -31.61 -19.70 -13.43
N ALA A 104 -32.15 -18.61 -12.88
CA ALA A 104 -33.17 -17.81 -13.53
C ALA A 104 -32.60 -16.94 -14.67
N LYS A 105 -31.35 -16.50 -14.53
CA LYS A 105 -30.66 -15.69 -15.55
C LYS A 105 -29.72 -16.52 -16.44
N GLN A 106 -29.44 -17.77 -16.06
CA GLN A 106 -28.44 -18.64 -16.69
C GLN A 106 -27.05 -17.99 -16.77
N THR A 107 -26.65 -17.27 -15.72
CA THR A 107 -25.34 -16.61 -15.64
C THR A 107 -24.68 -16.83 -14.29
N GLN A 108 -23.35 -16.88 -14.29
CA GLN A 108 -22.54 -16.87 -13.08
C GLN A 108 -22.30 -15.43 -12.64
N ILE A 109 -22.53 -15.14 -11.36
CA ILE A 109 -22.21 -13.85 -10.74
C ILE A 109 -21.03 -14.10 -9.81
N CYS A 110 -19.91 -13.42 -10.07
CA CYS A 110 -18.69 -13.56 -9.29
C CYS A 110 -18.25 -12.21 -8.72
N ASN A 111 -17.92 -12.21 -7.44
CA ASN A 111 -17.22 -11.12 -6.76
C ASN A 111 -15.78 -11.58 -6.53
N HIS A 112 -14.80 -10.84 -7.04
CA HIS A 112 -13.38 -11.17 -6.90
C HIS A 112 -12.65 -10.15 -6.03
N CYS A 113 -11.48 -10.55 -5.50
CA CYS A 113 -10.67 -9.71 -4.62
C CYS A 113 -11.50 -9.19 -3.44
N CYS A 114 -12.34 -10.09 -2.92
CA CYS A 114 -13.38 -9.78 -1.97
C CYS A 114 -12.92 -10.14 -0.56
N PHE A 115 -13.27 -9.28 0.38
CA PHE A 115 -13.12 -9.53 1.81
C PHE A 115 -14.38 -9.05 2.54
N SER A 116 -14.65 -9.64 3.70
CA SER A 116 -15.76 -9.27 4.57
C SER A 116 -15.28 -9.10 6.01
N GLY A 117 -16.07 -8.38 6.81
CA GLY A 117 -15.82 -8.19 8.25
C GLY A 117 -14.97 -6.97 8.64
N PHE A 118 -14.38 -6.25 7.68
CA PHE A 118 -13.72 -4.97 7.94
C PHE A 118 -13.97 -3.98 6.81
N GLU A 119 -14.42 -2.76 7.17
CA GLU A 119 -14.61 -1.66 6.23
C GLU A 119 -13.50 -0.63 6.41
N HIS A 120 -12.79 -0.32 5.31
CA HIS A 120 -11.73 0.69 5.32
C HIS A 120 -12.32 2.10 5.21
N THR A 121 -12.00 2.97 6.16
CA THR A 121 -12.29 4.41 6.16
C THR A 121 -11.03 5.26 5.93
N GLY A 122 -11.20 6.56 5.66
CA GLY A 122 -10.07 7.45 5.40
C GLY A 122 -9.09 7.62 6.58
N ASN A 123 -9.56 7.42 7.81
CA ASN A 123 -8.81 7.67 9.06
C ASN A 123 -8.42 6.39 9.81
N ASP A 124 -8.45 5.23 9.14
CA ASP A 124 -8.28 3.96 9.84
C ASP A 124 -6.98 3.87 10.63
N SER A 125 -7.11 3.33 11.84
CA SER A 125 -6.00 2.96 12.71
C SER A 125 -5.83 1.44 12.70
N TYR A 126 -4.66 0.99 13.16
CA TYR A 126 -4.43 -0.43 13.39
C TYR A 126 -5.37 -0.91 14.50
N VAL A 127 -6.02 -2.05 14.26
CA VAL A 127 -6.84 -2.73 15.26
C VAL A 127 -6.30 -4.14 15.38
N GLU A 128 -6.07 -4.57 16.62
CA GLU A 128 -5.46 -5.86 16.91
C GLU A 128 -6.44 -7.02 16.74
N ASN A 129 -5.91 -8.18 16.32
CA ASN A 129 -6.60 -9.47 16.32
C ASN A 129 -7.91 -9.54 15.51
N ILE A 130 -8.06 -8.73 14.46
CA ILE A 130 -9.19 -8.89 13.54
C ILE A 130 -8.93 -10.08 12.61
N GLN A 131 -9.91 -10.97 12.52
CA GLN A 131 -9.86 -12.10 11.61
C GLN A 131 -10.44 -11.74 10.24
N LYS A 132 -9.85 -12.29 9.18
CA LYS A 132 -10.41 -12.24 7.84
C LYS A 132 -11.59 -13.20 7.74
N PHE A 133 -12.72 -12.73 7.22
CA PHE A 133 -13.86 -13.58 6.92
C PHE A 133 -13.96 -13.83 5.40
N PRO A 134 -14.26 -15.08 4.99
CA PRO A 134 -14.48 -15.38 3.58
C PRO A 134 -15.75 -14.69 3.07
N CYS A 135 -15.77 -14.38 1.79
CA CYS A 135 -16.96 -13.84 1.14
C CYS A 135 -18.00 -14.94 0.89
N THR A 136 -19.26 -14.66 1.23
CA THR A 136 -20.42 -15.53 1.00
C THR A 136 -21.64 -14.72 0.56
N ALA A 137 -22.65 -15.35 -0.04
CA ALA A 137 -23.87 -14.68 -0.51
C ALA A 137 -24.56 -13.79 0.54
N ASP A 138 -24.47 -14.17 1.81
CA ASP A 138 -25.22 -13.58 2.91
C ASP A 138 -24.48 -12.42 3.59
N ASN A 139 -23.19 -12.25 3.31
CA ASN A 139 -22.34 -11.28 3.98
C ASN A 139 -22.11 -10.04 3.11
N VAL A 140 -21.86 -8.90 3.77
CA VAL A 140 -21.45 -7.66 3.08
C VAL A 140 -20.05 -7.84 2.50
N HIS A 141 -19.92 -7.53 1.21
CA HIS A 141 -18.69 -7.68 0.45
C HIS A 141 -18.00 -6.33 0.22
N TYR A 142 -16.69 -6.30 0.41
CA TYR A 142 -15.84 -5.19 0.00
C TYR A 142 -14.80 -5.68 -0.99
N SER A 143 -14.44 -4.84 -1.96
CA SER A 143 -13.40 -5.13 -2.92
C SER A 143 -12.62 -3.86 -3.24
N ASN A 144 -11.30 -3.96 -3.14
CA ASN A 144 -10.37 -2.88 -3.46
C ASN A 144 -9.49 -3.23 -4.67
N GLY A 145 -9.88 -4.23 -5.46
CA GLY A 145 -9.08 -4.71 -6.57
C GLY A 145 -9.90 -5.27 -7.71
N ILE A 146 -9.24 -5.47 -8.84
CA ILE A 146 -9.81 -6.08 -10.05
C ILE A 146 -9.05 -7.37 -10.32
N CYS A 147 -9.78 -8.43 -10.66
CA CYS A 147 -9.18 -9.71 -11.04
C CYS A 147 -8.67 -9.65 -12.48
N ASP A 148 -7.45 -10.12 -12.72
CA ASP A 148 -6.84 -10.14 -14.05
C ASP A 148 -7.29 -11.32 -14.94
N GLY A 149 -8.03 -12.27 -14.36
CA GLY A 149 -8.48 -13.49 -15.02
C GLY A 149 -7.48 -14.64 -15.00
N PHE A 150 -6.31 -14.47 -14.38
CA PHE A 150 -5.27 -15.50 -14.21
C PHE A 150 -5.06 -15.86 -12.73
N GLY A 151 -6.04 -15.55 -11.87
CA GLY A 151 -5.98 -15.82 -10.45
C GLY A 151 -5.20 -14.78 -9.63
N LYS A 152 -4.94 -13.58 -10.16
CA LYS A 152 -4.26 -12.52 -9.42
C LYS A 152 -5.10 -11.24 -9.30
N CYS A 153 -5.17 -10.71 -8.07
CA CYS A 153 -5.79 -9.43 -7.81
C CYS A 153 -4.85 -8.26 -8.08
N ILE A 154 -5.33 -7.30 -8.87
CA ILE A 154 -4.69 -6.01 -9.08
C ILE A 154 -5.34 -5.02 -8.12
N CYS A 155 -4.60 -4.65 -7.06
CA CYS A 155 -5.11 -3.78 -6.00
C CYS A 155 -5.06 -2.30 -6.37
N LYS A 156 -6.10 -1.57 -5.96
CA LYS A 156 -6.12 -0.11 -5.98
C LYS A 156 -5.19 0.42 -4.88
N PRO A 157 -4.31 1.41 -5.14
CA PRO A 157 -3.54 2.04 -4.09
C PRO A 157 -4.44 2.69 -3.01
N PRO A 158 -4.13 2.58 -1.70
CA PRO A 158 -2.92 2.00 -1.10
C PRO A 158 -3.10 0.54 -0.62
N PHE A 159 -3.98 -0.25 -1.22
CA PHE A 159 -4.24 -1.63 -0.79
C PHE A 159 -3.23 -2.63 -1.37
N ILE A 160 -2.90 -3.66 -0.59
CA ILE A 160 -1.96 -4.73 -0.89
C ILE A 160 -2.49 -6.07 -0.37
N GLY A 161 -1.75 -7.15 -0.65
CA GLY A 161 -2.12 -8.53 -0.32
C GLY A 161 -2.75 -9.27 -1.49
N GLU A 162 -2.98 -10.57 -1.32
CA GLU A 162 -3.54 -11.44 -2.36
C GLU A 162 -4.99 -11.10 -2.71
N ASP A 163 -5.75 -10.61 -1.73
CA ASP A 163 -7.16 -10.26 -1.77
C ASP A 163 -7.42 -8.74 -1.69
N CYS A 164 -6.37 -7.92 -1.72
CA CYS A 164 -6.44 -6.46 -1.59
C CYS A 164 -7.14 -5.95 -0.32
N SER A 165 -7.17 -6.76 0.74
CA SER A 165 -7.85 -6.43 1.99
C SER A 165 -6.97 -5.68 2.99
N ILE A 166 -5.66 -5.62 2.74
CA ILE A 166 -4.70 -4.99 3.65
C ILE A 166 -4.36 -3.59 3.13
N ARG A 167 -4.52 -2.57 3.96
CA ARG A 167 -4.07 -1.21 3.63
C ARG A 167 -2.58 -1.07 3.94
N ASN A 168 -1.80 -0.63 2.97
CA ASN A 168 -0.35 -0.43 3.11
C ASN A 168 -0.01 0.80 3.98
N CYS A 169 1.24 0.87 4.43
CA CYS A 169 1.72 1.95 5.29
C CYS A 169 1.64 3.28 4.54
N GLY A 170 1.12 4.30 5.23
CA GLY A 170 1.17 5.66 4.72
C GLY A 170 2.61 6.15 4.64
N TYR A 171 2.93 6.90 3.58
CA TYR A 171 4.20 7.59 3.40
C TYR A 171 5.46 6.73 3.56
N ASN A 172 5.34 5.41 3.40
CA ASN A 172 6.44 4.46 3.62
C ASN A 172 7.17 4.67 4.98
N CYS A 173 6.40 4.95 6.03
CA CYS A 173 6.93 5.21 7.38
C CYS A 173 7.95 6.35 7.43
N SER A 174 7.80 7.35 6.55
CA SER A 174 8.69 8.51 6.41
C SER A 174 10.17 8.16 6.16
N GLY A 175 10.48 6.90 5.85
CA GLY A 175 11.85 6.40 5.76
C GLY A 175 12.55 6.16 7.11
N HIS A 176 11.82 6.25 8.24
CA HIS A 176 12.36 6.12 9.60
C HIS A 176 11.80 4.89 10.33
N GLY A 177 11.67 3.80 9.60
CA GLY A 177 11.17 2.54 10.13
C GLY A 177 10.81 1.56 9.02
N TYR A 178 10.32 0.39 9.41
CA TYR A 178 9.83 -0.63 8.49
C TYR A 178 8.32 -0.81 8.60
N CYS A 179 7.69 -1.19 7.49
CA CYS A 179 6.25 -1.44 7.44
C CYS A 179 5.94 -2.90 7.82
N SER A 180 5.27 -3.12 8.95
CA SER A 180 4.73 -4.43 9.32
C SER A 180 3.37 -4.63 8.64
N VAL A 181 3.33 -5.53 7.66
CA VAL A 181 2.11 -5.85 6.88
C VAL A 181 1.20 -6.75 7.71
N GLU A 182 0.13 -6.16 8.23
CA GLU A 182 -0.83 -6.82 9.11
C GLU A 182 -2.26 -6.49 8.65
N PHE A 183 -3.18 -7.45 8.76
CA PHE A 183 -4.60 -7.19 8.49
C PHE A 183 -5.24 -6.54 9.73
N PRO A 184 -6.10 -5.53 9.55
CA PRO A 184 -6.53 -4.93 8.29
C PRO A 184 -5.64 -3.80 7.78
N ASN A 185 -4.92 -3.12 8.67
CA ASN A 185 -4.05 -2.00 8.33
C ASN A 185 -2.62 -2.34 8.73
N SER A 186 -1.68 -2.21 7.80
CA SER A 186 -0.27 -2.31 8.15
C SER A 186 0.14 -1.16 9.06
N ARG A 187 1.12 -1.41 9.94
CA ARG A 187 1.63 -0.44 10.92
C ARG A 187 3.12 -0.18 10.71
N CYS A 188 3.53 1.06 10.92
CA CYS A 188 4.94 1.43 10.91
C CYS A 188 5.60 1.07 12.24
N MET A 189 6.69 0.32 12.17
CA MET A 189 7.58 0.05 13.28
C MET A 189 8.77 1.00 13.15
N CYS A 190 8.76 2.06 13.97
CA CYS A 190 9.73 3.14 13.87
C CYS A 190 11.10 2.74 14.41
N ASP A 191 12.13 3.33 13.80
CA ASP A 191 13.51 3.23 14.28
C ASP A 191 13.68 4.01 15.61
N GLU A 192 14.75 3.71 16.35
CA GLU A 192 15.09 4.45 17.56
C GLU A 192 15.19 5.95 17.27
N GLY A 193 14.58 6.78 18.12
CA GLY A 193 14.55 8.22 17.88
C GLY A 193 13.34 8.70 17.08
N TRP A 194 12.46 7.82 16.58
CA TRP A 194 11.27 8.19 15.82
C TRP A 194 9.99 7.58 16.40
N TYR A 195 8.90 8.33 16.32
CA TYR A 195 7.58 7.91 16.76
C TYR A 195 6.47 8.58 15.94
N GLY A 196 5.22 8.22 16.23
CA GLY A 196 4.05 8.63 15.47
C GLY A 196 3.54 7.53 14.54
N LYS A 197 2.36 7.74 13.96
CA LYS A 197 1.70 6.73 13.09
C LYS A 197 2.52 6.41 11.85
N TYR A 198 3.29 7.39 11.37
CA TYR A 198 4.10 7.29 10.15
C TYR A 198 5.58 7.50 10.41
N CYS A 199 6.05 7.40 11.66
CA CYS A 199 7.44 7.69 12.06
C CYS A 199 7.92 9.06 11.56
N ASP A 200 7.02 10.03 11.61
CA ASP A 200 7.20 11.39 11.11
C ASP A 200 7.66 12.36 12.22
N THR A 201 7.61 11.93 13.47
CA THR A 201 8.01 12.75 14.62
C THR A 201 9.27 12.20 15.26
N GLN A 202 10.29 13.04 15.38
CA GLN A 202 11.54 12.68 16.05
C GLN A 202 11.40 12.93 17.56
N MET A 203 11.73 11.94 18.39
CA MET A 203 11.75 12.09 19.85
C MET A 203 12.99 12.86 20.29
N CYS A 204 12.81 13.78 21.24
CA CYS A 204 13.92 14.43 21.92
C CYS A 204 14.41 13.59 23.11
N LEU A 205 15.71 13.63 23.33
CA LEU A 205 16.34 12.96 24.47
C LEU A 205 15.74 13.48 25.78
N ASN A 206 15.35 12.56 26.68
CA ASN A 206 14.70 12.82 27.98
C ASN A 206 13.57 13.86 27.95
N ASN A 207 12.83 14.00 26.84
CA ASN A 207 11.80 15.02 26.66
C ASN A 207 12.29 16.44 27.02
N CYS A 208 13.53 16.77 26.66
CA CYS A 208 14.18 18.04 26.98
C CYS A 208 14.13 18.41 28.47
N SER A 209 14.14 17.39 29.34
CA SER A 209 14.02 17.53 30.80
C SER A 209 12.83 18.42 31.21
N TYR A 210 11.70 18.29 30.48
CA TYR A 210 10.50 19.14 30.62
C TYR A 210 10.19 19.49 32.09
N PRO A 211 10.00 20.78 32.44
CA PRO A 211 9.78 21.94 31.56
C PRO A 211 11.06 22.70 31.15
N SER A 212 12.23 22.06 31.27
CA SER A 212 13.54 22.69 31.04
C SER A 212 13.82 23.09 29.59
N GLY A 213 13.10 22.52 28.63
CA GLY A 213 13.17 22.89 27.22
C GLY A 213 11.97 22.39 26.43
N GLU A 214 11.84 22.90 25.22
CA GLU A 214 10.81 22.50 24.25
C GLU A 214 11.44 21.62 23.17
N CYS A 215 10.81 20.49 22.87
CA CYS A 215 11.23 19.59 21.81
C CYS A 215 10.71 20.07 20.46
N VAL A 216 11.60 20.37 19.52
CA VAL A 216 11.24 20.75 18.16
C VAL A 216 12.09 19.94 17.18
N ASN A 217 11.43 19.07 16.40
CA ASN A 217 12.07 18.18 15.41
C ASN A 217 13.30 17.42 15.97
N GLY A 218 13.14 16.80 17.14
CA GLY A 218 14.21 16.01 17.76
C GLY A 218 15.34 16.81 18.41
N SER A 219 15.32 18.14 18.32
CA SER A 219 16.27 19.04 19.00
C SER A 219 15.59 19.76 20.16
N CYS A 220 16.30 19.84 21.29
CA CYS A 220 15.81 20.56 22.47
C CYS A 220 16.17 22.04 22.43
N TYR A 221 15.15 22.89 22.47
CA TYR A 221 15.27 24.33 22.66
C TYR A 221 15.15 24.62 24.15
N CYS A 222 16.29 24.76 24.81
CA CYS A 222 16.35 24.90 26.26
C CYS A 222 15.91 26.28 26.74
N SER A 223 15.16 26.28 27.85
CA SER A 223 14.67 27.49 28.51
C SER A 223 15.81 28.26 29.17
N MET A 224 15.67 29.59 29.19
CA MET A 224 16.55 30.49 29.94
C MET A 224 16.36 30.27 31.45
N VAL A 225 17.43 30.38 32.22
CA VAL A 225 17.38 30.40 33.68
C VAL A 225 17.56 31.83 34.18
N TYR A 226 16.80 32.21 35.21
CA TYR A 226 16.89 33.52 35.85
C TYR A 226 17.86 33.52 37.02
N GLU A 227 18.47 34.66 37.32
CA GLU A 227 19.31 34.78 38.51
C GLU A 227 18.52 34.48 39.79
N PRO A 228 19.08 33.68 40.74
CA PRO A 228 18.39 33.33 41.97
C PRO A 228 18.09 34.54 42.87
N TYR A 229 18.82 35.64 42.71
CA TYR A 229 18.67 36.86 43.51
C TYR A 229 17.97 38.01 42.75
N ASN A 230 17.74 37.86 41.44
CA ASN A 230 17.03 38.84 40.63
C ASN A 230 16.34 38.18 39.43
N ASN A 231 15.03 37.94 39.56
CA ASN A 231 14.21 37.29 38.52
C ASN A 231 13.93 38.16 37.29
N THR A 232 14.47 39.38 37.22
CA THR A 232 14.37 40.26 36.04
C THR A 232 15.57 40.14 35.10
N LEU A 233 16.63 39.46 35.53
CA LEU A 233 17.84 39.26 34.73
C LEU A 233 17.89 37.81 34.22
N GLU A 234 17.80 37.66 32.90
CA GLU A 234 18.08 36.41 32.21
C GLU A 234 19.58 36.11 32.30
N TYR A 235 19.92 34.86 32.65
CA TYR A 235 21.30 34.42 32.78
C TYR A 235 21.72 33.63 31.53
N PHE A 236 22.14 32.38 31.68
CA PHE A 236 22.44 31.45 30.60
C PHE A 236 21.31 30.40 30.47
N PRO A 237 21.01 29.94 29.25
CA PRO A 237 20.07 28.85 29.03
C PRO A 237 20.57 27.54 29.61
N LEU A 238 19.65 26.63 29.92
CA LEU A 238 19.99 25.23 30.14
C LEU A 238 20.72 24.68 28.90
N MET A 239 21.64 23.76 29.12
CA MET A 239 22.49 23.21 28.07
C MET A 239 22.46 21.68 28.10
N GLY A 240 22.97 21.08 27.04
CA GLY A 240 22.90 19.65 26.79
C GLY A 240 21.86 19.30 25.73
N GLU A 241 21.95 18.08 25.23
CA GLU A 241 21.02 17.55 24.20
C GLU A 241 19.59 17.40 24.74
N ASP A 242 19.42 17.35 26.07
CA ASP A 242 18.16 17.23 26.79
C ASP A 242 17.90 18.34 27.83
N CYS A 243 18.65 19.44 27.79
CA CYS A 243 18.53 20.56 28.75
C CYS A 243 18.69 20.18 30.23
N SER A 244 19.44 19.12 30.53
CA SER A 244 19.56 18.58 31.89
C SER A 244 20.55 19.30 32.80
N PHE A 245 21.43 20.15 32.28
CA PHE A 245 22.44 20.82 33.10
C PHE A 245 22.67 22.29 32.76
N LEU A 246 23.13 23.03 33.77
CA LEU A 246 23.74 24.35 33.63
C LEU A 246 25.25 24.18 33.67
N ILE A 247 25.99 24.94 32.88
CA ILE A 247 27.43 25.07 33.13
C ILE A 247 27.56 25.75 34.49
N PRO A 248 28.12 25.08 35.52
CA PRO A 248 28.36 25.74 36.80
C PRO A 248 29.32 26.90 36.55
N PHE A 249 29.16 27.98 37.30
CA PHE A 249 30.09 29.09 37.30
C PHE A 249 31.53 28.54 37.45
N ALA A 250 32.26 28.39 36.35
CA ALA A 250 33.70 28.49 36.39
C ALA A 250 33.92 29.96 36.71
N GLY A 251 33.94 30.25 38.02
CA GLY A 251 34.28 31.56 38.54
C GLY A 251 35.72 31.85 38.12
N TYR A 252 35.89 32.39 36.91
CA TYR A 252 37.06 33.19 36.62
C TYR A 252 36.91 34.48 37.41
N GLY A 253 37.23 34.38 38.70
CA GLY A 253 37.42 35.49 39.61
C GLY A 253 38.67 36.25 39.20
N GLY A 254 38.65 36.90 38.04
CA GLY A 254 39.44 38.10 37.81
C GLY A 254 38.72 39.26 38.48
N GLY A 255 38.70 39.29 39.81
CA GLY A 255 38.01 40.32 40.57
C GLY A 255 38.97 41.09 41.47
N TYR A 256 39.41 42.27 41.03
CA TYR A 256 39.49 43.36 42.00
C TYR A 256 38.04 43.63 42.48
N GLY A 257 37.67 42.99 43.59
CA GLY A 257 36.52 43.35 44.43
C GLY A 257 35.18 42.67 44.10
N GLN A 258 34.92 41.51 44.73
CA GLN A 258 33.84 41.29 45.72
C GLN A 258 33.62 39.79 45.96
N SER A 259 33.36 39.49 47.23
CA SER A 259 33.37 38.17 47.88
C SER A 259 32.53 37.09 47.19
N ARG A 260 33.16 35.97 46.83
CA ARG A 260 32.48 34.68 46.58
C ARG A 260 33.16 33.57 47.36
N HIS A 261 32.35 32.79 48.08
CA HIS A 261 32.75 31.53 48.69
C HIS A 261 32.84 30.47 47.58
N GLY A 262 34.06 30.15 47.16
CA GLY A 262 34.42 28.94 46.43
C GLY A 262 35.23 28.03 47.37
N LEU A 263 34.98 26.73 47.32
CA LEU A 263 35.68 25.70 48.09
C LEU A 263 37.20 25.84 47.88
N MET A 264 37.93 26.00 48.99
CA MET A 264 39.37 25.83 48.97
C MET A 264 39.67 24.36 48.72
N VAL A 265 40.31 24.05 47.59
CA VAL A 265 41.22 22.91 47.55
C VAL A 265 42.57 23.55 47.87
N GLU A 266 43.10 23.23 49.05
CA GLU A 266 44.39 23.74 49.49
C GLU A 266 45.47 23.21 48.55
N ASP A 267 46.22 24.14 47.96
CA ASP A 267 47.37 23.89 47.09
C ASP A 267 48.53 23.31 47.91
N GLU A 268 48.81 22.03 47.78
CA GLU A 268 50.17 21.49 47.80
C GLU A 268 50.22 20.36 46.77
N ASP A 269 50.46 20.71 45.51
CA ASP A 269 51.26 19.93 44.55
C ASP A 269 51.26 20.69 43.21
N GLU A 270 52.38 21.37 42.94
CA GLU A 270 52.73 21.86 41.60
C GLU A 270 52.87 20.64 40.67
N ASP A 271 51.86 20.38 39.84
CA ASP A 271 52.05 19.70 38.54
C ASP A 271 50.85 20.00 37.61
N MET A 272 51.06 21.02 36.78
CA MET A 272 50.68 21.08 35.37
C MET A 272 49.26 20.62 34.98
N TYR A 273 48.37 21.62 34.85
CA TYR A 273 47.12 21.55 34.10
C TYR A 273 47.32 20.93 32.70
N GLU A 274 46.84 19.71 32.47
CA GLU A 274 46.28 19.35 31.17
C GLU A 274 44.88 19.99 31.08
N GLY A 275 44.76 21.02 30.26
CA GLY A 275 43.45 21.54 29.87
C GLY A 275 42.69 20.46 29.12
N PHE A 276 41.51 20.07 29.64
CA PHE A 276 40.54 19.31 28.87
C PHE A 276 39.96 20.21 27.76
N ASN A 277 40.67 20.25 26.64
CA ASN A 277 40.18 20.78 25.39
C ASN A 277 39.21 19.73 24.82
N PHE A 278 37.91 19.91 25.04
CA PHE A 278 36.91 19.14 24.29
C PHE A 278 36.96 19.59 22.82
N SER A 279 37.84 18.94 22.05
CA SER A 279 37.76 18.98 20.60
C SER A 279 36.55 18.14 20.21
N ILE A 280 35.46 18.79 19.82
CA ILE A 280 34.39 18.13 19.07
C ILE A 280 34.99 17.83 17.70
N ASP A 281 35.40 16.58 17.50
CA ASP A 281 35.72 16.05 16.18
C ASP A 281 34.43 16.02 15.34
N LEU A 282 34.25 17.04 14.50
CA LEU A 282 33.40 16.92 13.32
C LEU A 282 34.10 15.99 12.32
N ALA A 283 33.90 14.68 12.48
CA ALA A 283 34.29 13.73 11.45
C ALA A 283 33.40 13.93 10.21
N PRO A 284 33.97 14.17 9.00
CA PRO A 284 33.23 14.00 7.76
C PRO A 284 33.00 12.51 7.48
N PRO A 285 31.99 12.13 6.67
CA PRO A 285 31.68 10.73 6.45
C PRO A 285 32.81 10.08 5.65
N GLN A 286 33.39 9.01 6.19
CA GLN A 286 34.22 8.08 5.42
C GLN A 286 33.66 6.68 5.61
N THR A 287 33.05 6.20 4.54
CA THR A 287 32.64 4.82 4.31
C THR A 287 33.80 3.87 4.58
N THR A 288 33.64 2.98 5.55
CA THR A 288 34.52 1.83 5.73
C THR A 288 34.08 0.70 4.81
N SER A 289 34.98 0.29 3.90
CA SER A 289 35.01 -1.09 3.43
C SER A 289 36.25 -1.76 4.03
N THR A 290 36.02 -2.96 4.51
CA THR A 290 36.85 -3.79 5.36
C THR A 290 37.98 -4.46 4.58
N ASN A 291 39.18 -4.52 5.18
CA ASN A 291 39.85 -5.77 5.60
C ASN A 291 41.36 -5.56 5.78
N ASN A 292 41.84 -5.78 7.00
CA ASN A 292 43.23 -6.17 7.25
C ASN A 292 43.20 -7.54 7.93
N PHE A 293 43.76 -8.55 7.26
CA PHE A 293 44.33 -9.71 7.92
C PHE A 293 45.84 -9.50 7.97
N MET A 294 46.40 -9.52 9.20
CA MET A 294 47.83 -9.63 9.42
C MET A 294 48.33 -11.02 9.00
N SER A 295 49.45 -11.10 8.28
CA SER A 295 50.67 -11.73 8.84
C SER A 295 51.83 -11.78 7.84
N SER A 296 52.95 -11.23 8.31
CA SER A 296 54.34 -11.66 8.16
C SER A 296 54.96 -11.94 6.77
N SER A 297 56.08 -11.23 6.57
CA SER A 297 57.42 -11.81 6.37
C SER A 297 58.08 -11.67 4.98
N TYR A 298 59.31 -11.14 5.05
CA TYR A 298 60.46 -11.23 4.13
C TYR A 298 60.37 -10.69 2.69
N GLY A 299 61.36 -9.83 2.37
CA GLY A 299 61.99 -9.78 1.05
C GLY A 299 61.72 -8.53 0.19
N ALA A 300 62.63 -7.56 0.24
CA ALA A 300 62.86 -6.63 -0.87
C ALA A 300 63.56 -7.36 -2.05
N PRO A 301 63.85 -6.75 -3.23
CA PRO A 301 63.43 -5.45 -3.76
C PRO A 301 62.97 -5.45 -5.25
N ALA A 302 62.53 -4.26 -5.69
CA ALA A 302 62.73 -3.68 -7.03
C ALA A 302 62.06 -4.30 -8.27
N SER A 303 61.18 -3.54 -8.93
CA SER A 303 61.52 -2.79 -10.17
C SER A 303 60.26 -2.38 -10.97
N ARG A 304 60.26 -1.11 -11.41
CA ARG A 304 59.75 -0.56 -12.70
C ARG A 304 58.47 -1.21 -13.26
N GLY A 305 57.34 -0.52 -13.37
CA GLY A 305 57.16 0.71 -14.15
C GLY A 305 56.17 0.41 -15.29
N GLY A 306 55.20 1.30 -15.54
CA GLY A 306 54.33 1.20 -16.71
C GLY A 306 52.98 1.90 -16.56
N TYR A 307 52.94 3.16 -16.99
CA TYR A 307 51.71 3.92 -17.22
C TYR A 307 51.02 3.49 -18.53
N ASN A 308 49.70 3.66 -18.55
CA ASN A 308 48.81 4.11 -19.65
C ASN A 308 47.95 3.12 -20.50
N PRO A 309 46.78 3.58 -21.02
CA PRO A 309 45.45 2.94 -20.88
C PRO A 309 44.76 2.66 -22.26
N PRO A 310 43.47 3.00 -22.52
CA PRO A 310 42.28 2.13 -22.48
C PRO A 310 41.58 1.90 -23.84
N GLY A 311 40.59 0.99 -23.87
CA GLY A 311 39.66 0.75 -24.98
C GLY A 311 39.27 -0.74 -25.03
N THR A 312 38.06 -1.20 -25.35
CA THR A 312 36.86 -0.63 -25.96
C THR A 312 35.69 -1.58 -25.68
N ALA A 313 34.49 -1.01 -25.80
CA ALA A 313 33.18 -1.65 -25.85
C ALA A 313 33.09 -3.05 -26.48
N PHE A 314 32.30 -3.92 -25.84
CA PHE A 314 31.19 -4.66 -26.43
C PHE A 314 30.05 -4.75 -25.41
#